data_AF-A0A7X7K8U5-F1
#
_entry.id   AF-A0A7X7K8U5-F1
#
_cell.length_a   1.000
_cell.length_b   1.000
_cell.length_c   1.000
_cell.angle_alpha   90.00
_cell.angle_beta   90.00
_cell.angle_gamma   90.00
#
_symmetry.space_group_name_H-M   'P 1'
#
loop_
_entity.id
_entity.type
_entity.pdbx_description
1 polymer ?
#
loop_
_entity_poly.entity_id
_entity_poly.type
_entity_poly.pdbx_seq_one_letter_code
_entity_poly.pdbx_strand_id
1 'polypeptide(L)'
;DLELLVLAEDQAAFAFETIAARSPEGGVRNRALAAATRHRVTSEAWARLAGLTEPGLDPRAVSYALGGSADTEESRAVLGADVEQALVVSYAALVALAEPGSRAELAELHTLATESARRWGLGPTAFPGLD
;
A
#
# COMPACT_ATOMS: atom_id res chain seq x y z
N ASP A 1 -3.87 9.91 10.31
CA ASP A 1 -2.63 10.71 10.26
C ASP A 1 -2.07 10.62 8.85
N LEU A 2 -1.82 11.75 8.19
CA LEU A 2 -1.33 11.77 6.80
C LEU A 2 0.15 11.40 6.70
N GLU A 3 0.96 11.67 7.73
CA GLU A 3 2.38 11.27 7.76
C GLU A 3 2.51 9.73 7.69
N LEU A 4 1.70 9.03 8.48
CA LEU A 4 1.62 7.58 8.46
C LEU A 4 1.16 7.03 7.10
N LEU A 5 0.28 7.73 6.39
CA LEU A 5 -0.18 7.30 5.06
C LEU A 5 0.89 7.50 3.99
N VAL A 6 1.64 8.61 4.05
CA VAL A 6 2.82 8.85 3.18
C VAL A 6 3.82 7.73 3.35
N LEU A 7 4.14 7.37 4.61
CA LEU A 7 5.03 6.27 4.96
C LEU A 7 4.52 4.93 4.46
N ALA A 8 3.24 4.62 4.67
CA ALA A 8 2.65 3.34 4.28
C ALA A 8 2.67 3.15 2.74
N GLU A 9 2.35 4.20 1.99
CA GLU A 9 2.41 4.19 0.52
C GLU A 9 3.86 4.05 0.03
N ASP A 10 4.83 4.74 0.62
CA ASP A 10 6.24 4.61 0.21
C ASP A 10 6.80 3.22 0.56
N GLN A 11 6.46 2.69 1.74
CA GLN A 11 6.79 1.32 2.14
C GLN A 11 6.18 0.31 1.16
N ALA A 12 4.94 0.52 0.70
CA ALA A 12 4.31 -0.34 -0.29
C ALA A 12 5.06 -0.31 -1.62
N ALA A 13 5.49 0.88 -2.06
CA ALA A 13 6.34 1.01 -3.25
C ALA A 13 7.63 0.21 -3.12
N PHE A 14 8.34 0.37 -1.99
CA PHE A 14 9.57 -0.37 -1.70
C PHE A 14 9.35 -1.89 -1.67
N ALA A 15 8.23 -2.35 -1.11
CA ALA A 15 7.87 -3.77 -1.09
C ALA A 15 7.68 -4.32 -2.51
N PHE A 16 6.97 -3.58 -3.37
CA PHE A 16 6.75 -4.02 -4.74
C PHE A 16 8.00 -3.92 -5.63
N GLU A 17 8.88 -2.95 -5.39
CA GLU A 17 10.22 -2.93 -6.00
C GLU A 17 11.02 -4.18 -5.60
N THR A 18 10.93 -4.61 -4.34
CA THR A 18 11.56 -5.83 -3.84
C THR A 18 10.96 -7.08 -4.48
N ILE A 19 9.63 -7.19 -4.55
CA ILE A 19 8.93 -8.29 -5.24
C ILE A 19 9.35 -8.36 -6.71
N ALA A 20 9.41 -7.21 -7.40
CA ALA A 20 9.84 -7.14 -8.79
C ALA A 20 11.27 -7.62 -8.98
N ALA A 21 12.20 -7.15 -8.13
CA ALA A 21 13.62 -7.51 -8.18
C ALA A 21 13.87 -9.01 -7.92
N ARG A 22 13.02 -9.65 -7.10
CA ARG A 22 13.09 -11.07 -6.77
C ARG A 22 12.27 -11.97 -7.69
N SER A 23 11.51 -11.39 -8.61
CA SER A 23 10.70 -12.16 -9.56
C SER A 23 11.46 -12.42 -10.86
N PRO A 24 11.26 -13.59 -11.49
CA PRO A 24 11.65 -13.81 -12.87
C PRO A 24 11.02 -12.76 -13.80
N GLU A 25 11.60 -12.58 -14.99
CA GLU A 25 10.99 -11.76 -16.03
C GLU A 25 9.59 -12.28 -16.39
N GLY A 26 8.64 -11.36 -16.58
CA GLY A 26 7.26 -11.71 -16.95
C GLY A 26 6.21 -10.97 -16.14
N GLY A 27 5.01 -11.56 -16.08
CA GLY A 27 3.80 -10.90 -15.60
C GLY A 27 3.87 -10.41 -14.15
N VAL A 28 4.41 -11.23 -13.23
CA VAL A 28 4.51 -10.87 -11.81
C VAL A 28 5.45 -9.68 -11.61
N ARG A 29 6.63 -9.71 -12.24
CA ARG A 29 7.60 -8.60 -12.17
C ARG A 29 7.01 -7.31 -12.72
N ASN A 30 6.37 -7.37 -13.90
CA ASN A 30 5.76 -6.18 -14.51
C ASN A 30 4.61 -5.62 -13.67
N ARG A 31 3.77 -6.49 -13.10
CA ARG A 31 2.69 -6.10 -12.20
C ARG A 31 3.22 -5.44 -10.92
N ALA A 32 4.28 -5.98 -10.34
CA ALA A 32 4.93 -5.40 -9.17
C ALA A 32 5.54 -4.02 -9.48
N LEU A 33 6.23 -3.85 -10.61
CA LEU A 33 6.75 -2.54 -11.03
C LEU A 33 5.64 -1.50 -11.23
N ALA A 34 4.52 -1.91 -11.82
CA ALA A 34 3.36 -1.04 -12.00
C ALA A 34 2.75 -0.63 -10.64
N ALA A 35 2.63 -1.57 -9.70
CA ALA A 35 2.18 -1.28 -8.34
C ALA A 35 3.15 -0.33 -7.62
N ALA A 36 4.45 -0.60 -7.67
CA ALA A 36 5.47 0.26 -7.08
C ALA A 36 5.36 1.71 -7.58
N THR A 37 5.26 1.89 -8.90
CA THR A 37 5.12 3.22 -9.52
C THR A 37 3.88 3.95 -9.02
N ARG A 38 2.74 3.25 -8.96
CA ARG A 38 1.49 3.81 -8.44
C ARG A 38 1.66 4.28 -6.99
N HIS A 39 2.21 3.45 -6.12
CA HIS A 39 2.40 3.78 -4.71
C HIS A 39 3.39 4.94 -4.50
N ARG A 40 4.46 5.05 -5.29
CA ARG A 40 5.34 6.23 -5.27
C ARG A 40 4.57 7.51 -5.61
N VAL A 41 3.77 7.49 -6.67
CA VAL A 41 2.95 8.64 -7.09
C VAL A 41 1.94 9.01 -6.01
N THR A 42 1.28 8.03 -5.40
CA THR A 42 0.31 8.24 -4.32
C THR A 42 0.96 8.79 -3.05
N SER A 43 2.08 8.22 -2.61
CA SER A 43 2.86 8.72 -1.46
C SER A 43 3.26 10.17 -1.65
N GLU A 44 3.78 10.51 -2.83
CA GLU A 44 4.16 11.87 -3.19
C GLU A 44 2.96 12.84 -3.21
N ALA A 45 1.79 12.38 -3.67
CA ALA A 45 0.57 13.18 -3.63
C ALA A 45 0.11 13.48 -2.19
N TRP A 46 0.16 12.48 -1.30
CA TRP A 46 -0.13 12.66 0.12
C TRP A 46 0.88 13.56 0.81
N ALA A 47 2.17 13.42 0.50
CA ALA A 47 3.23 14.26 1.06
C ALA A 47 3.02 15.72 0.68
N ARG A 48 2.69 15.99 -0.59
CA ARG A 48 2.36 17.34 -1.05
C ARG A 48 1.13 17.90 -0.36
N LEU A 49 0.06 17.11 -0.21
CA LEU A 49 -1.16 17.55 0.48
C LEU A 49 -0.88 17.88 1.95
N ALA A 50 -0.03 17.09 2.61
CA ALA A 50 0.33 17.25 4.01
C ALA A 50 1.41 18.30 4.28
N GLY A 51 2.02 18.89 3.23
CA GLY A 51 3.15 19.82 3.37
C GLY A 51 4.45 19.15 3.85
N LEU A 52 4.61 17.85 3.60
CA LEU A 52 5.74 17.02 4.06
C LEU A 52 6.85 16.88 3.01
N THR A 53 6.82 17.62 1.91
CA THR A 53 7.87 17.51 0.86
C THR A 53 9.12 18.35 1.13
N GLU A 54 9.13 19.16 2.19
CA GLU A 54 10.30 19.96 2.52
C GLU A 54 11.42 19.12 3.14
N PRO A 55 12.70 19.46 2.89
CA PRO A 55 13.83 18.79 3.52
C PRO A 55 13.71 18.79 5.05
N GLY A 56 13.76 17.60 5.66
CA GLY A 56 13.64 17.41 7.11
C GLY A 56 12.21 17.20 7.63
N LEU A 57 11.19 17.38 6.78
CA LEU A 57 9.80 17.04 7.08
C LEU A 57 9.34 15.76 6.35
N ASP A 58 10.05 15.36 5.30
CA ASP A 58 9.73 14.16 4.53
C ASP A 58 9.96 12.90 5.38
N PRO A 59 8.90 12.14 5.72
CA PRO A 59 9.04 10.98 6.58
C PRO A 59 9.58 9.76 5.82
N ARG A 60 9.64 9.79 4.48
CA ARG A 60 10.01 8.63 3.66
C ARG A 60 11.43 8.17 3.95
N ALA A 61 11.60 6.85 3.96
CA ALA A 61 12.83 6.20 4.34
C ALA A 61 13.54 5.58 3.12
N VAL A 62 14.86 5.45 3.22
CA VAL A 62 15.67 4.76 2.21
C VAL A 62 15.45 3.24 2.22
N SER A 63 14.91 2.69 3.32
CA SER A 63 14.61 1.27 3.47
C SER A 63 13.52 1.05 4.51
N TYR A 64 12.83 -0.09 4.38
CA TYR A 64 11.72 -0.47 5.24
C TYR A 64 11.83 -1.92 5.70
N ALA A 65 11.35 -2.19 6.92
CA ALA A 65 11.13 -3.54 7.40
C ALA A 65 9.77 -4.04 6.87
N LEU A 66 9.80 -5.02 5.97
CA LEU A 66 8.60 -5.47 5.23
C LEU A 66 7.76 -6.55 5.93
N GLY A 67 8.22 -7.10 7.06
CA GLY A 67 7.46 -8.10 7.82
C GLY A 67 7.30 -9.48 7.15
N GLY A 68 7.90 -9.70 5.98
CA GLY A 68 7.84 -10.95 5.23
C GLY A 68 9.04 -11.16 4.29
N SER A 69 9.07 -12.29 3.58
CA SER A 69 10.12 -12.64 2.60
C SER A 69 9.60 -12.53 1.15
N ALA A 70 10.50 -12.24 0.21
CA ALA A 70 10.24 -12.23 -1.23
C ALA A 70 11.00 -13.33 -1.99
N ASP A 71 11.51 -14.35 -1.29
CA ASP A 71 12.41 -15.36 -1.86
C ASP A 71 11.69 -16.38 -2.74
N THR A 72 10.45 -16.76 -2.40
CA THR A 72 9.64 -17.70 -3.19
C THR A 72 8.46 -17.00 -3.86
N GLU A 73 7.83 -17.65 -4.84
CA GLU A 73 6.63 -17.09 -5.49
C GLU A 73 5.48 -16.92 -4.50
N GLU A 74 5.26 -17.92 -3.65
CA GLU A 74 4.27 -17.87 -2.59
C GLU A 74 4.56 -16.74 -1.60
N SER A 75 5.81 -16.60 -1.14
CA SER A 75 6.15 -15.54 -0.18
C SER A 75 6.01 -14.14 -0.78
N ARG A 76 6.28 -13.97 -2.08
CA ARG A 76 6.02 -12.71 -2.81
C ARG A 76 4.54 -12.38 -2.92
N ALA A 77 3.68 -13.38 -3.15
CA ALA A 77 2.24 -13.17 -3.19
C ALA A 77 1.71 -12.76 -1.80
N VAL A 78 2.12 -13.47 -0.75
CA VAL A 78 1.77 -13.15 0.65
C VAL A 78 2.22 -11.74 1.01
N LEU A 79 3.49 -11.39 0.74
CA LEU A 79 4.00 -10.05 1.01
C LEU A 79 3.21 -8.96 0.26
N GLY A 80 2.88 -9.18 -1.01
CA GLY A 80 2.06 -8.24 -1.78
C GLY A 80 0.66 -8.06 -1.22
N ALA A 81 0.02 -9.15 -0.76
CA ALA A 81 -1.30 -9.11 -0.14
C ALA A 81 -1.28 -8.39 1.21
N ASP A 82 -0.29 -8.66 2.06
CA ASP A 82 -0.17 -8.09 3.40
C ASP A 82 0.08 -6.57 3.35
N VAL A 83 0.95 -6.12 2.44
CA VAL A 83 1.24 -4.69 2.23
C VAL A 83 -0.01 -3.93 1.80
N GLU A 84 -0.76 -4.46 0.84
CA GLU A 84 -1.99 -3.83 0.36
C GLU A 84 -3.10 -3.89 1.44
N GLN A 85 -3.16 -4.96 2.23
CA GLN A 85 -4.09 -5.05 3.37
C GLN A 85 -3.78 -4.00 4.46
N ALA A 86 -2.50 -3.70 4.70
CA ALA A 86 -2.12 -2.61 5.62
C ALA A 86 -2.61 -1.24 5.11
N LEU A 87 -2.60 -1.01 3.79
CA LEU A 87 -3.17 0.19 3.18
C LEU A 87 -4.69 0.20 3.29
N VAL A 88 -5.39 -0.92 3.11
CA VAL A 88 -6.84 -1.04 3.34
C VAL A 88 -7.19 -0.55 4.75
N VAL A 89 -6.46 -1.02 5.78
CA VAL A 89 -6.68 -0.57 7.17
C VAL A 89 -6.43 0.93 7.32
N SER A 90 -5.36 1.45 6.71
CA SER A 90 -5.00 2.87 6.77
C SER A 90 -6.07 3.76 6.12
N TYR A 91 -6.57 3.38 4.95
CA TYR A 91 -7.65 4.10 4.27
C TYR A 91 -8.98 3.98 5.02
N ALA A 92 -9.30 2.82 5.61
CA ALA A 92 -10.50 2.67 6.44
C ALA A 92 -10.47 3.61 7.65
N ALA A 93 -9.32 3.72 8.32
CA ALA A 93 -9.14 4.67 9.42
C ALA A 93 -9.27 6.12 8.96
N LEU A 94 -8.77 6.46 7.77
CA LEU A 94 -8.89 7.80 7.20
C LEU A 94 -10.34 8.15 6.86
N VAL A 95 -11.10 7.20 6.29
CA VAL A 95 -12.55 7.35 6.05
C VAL A 95 -13.31 7.60 7.36
N ALA A 96 -12.98 6.87 8.43
CA ALA A 96 -13.64 7.00 9.72
C ALA A 96 -13.43 8.39 10.36
N LEU A 97 -12.27 9.01 10.10
CA LEU A 97 -11.91 10.33 10.65
C LEU A 97 -12.29 11.51 9.74
N ALA A 98 -12.70 11.25 8.51
CA ALA A 98 -12.95 12.30 7.54
C ALA A 98 -14.22 13.11 7.82
N GLU A 99 -14.17 14.39 7.45
CA GLU A 99 -15.32 15.29 7.38
C GLU A 99 -16.33 14.78 6.32
N PRO A 100 -17.65 15.02 6.48
CA PRO A 100 -18.67 14.48 5.58
C PRO A 100 -18.42 14.75 4.08
N GLY A 101 -17.82 15.89 3.74
CA GLY A 101 -17.53 16.29 2.35
C GLY A 101 -16.42 15.50 1.66
N SER A 102 -15.49 14.87 2.39
CA SER A 102 -14.34 14.14 1.82
C SER A 102 -14.44 12.62 1.96
N ARG A 103 -15.43 12.12 2.70
CA ARG A 103 -15.60 10.67 2.94
C ARG A 103 -15.78 9.85 1.67
N ALA A 104 -16.49 10.37 0.66
CA ALA A 104 -16.77 9.64 -0.56
C ALA A 104 -15.49 9.31 -1.35
N GLU A 105 -14.62 10.30 -1.54
CA GLU A 105 -13.34 10.15 -2.23
C GLU A 105 -12.41 9.18 -1.48
N LEU A 106 -12.37 9.29 -0.14
CA LEU A 106 -11.59 8.37 0.69
C LEU A 106 -12.12 6.94 0.70
N ALA A 107 -13.44 6.76 0.61
CA ALA A 107 -14.07 5.45 0.50
C ALA A 107 -13.78 4.78 -0.85
N GLU A 108 -13.65 5.57 -1.91
CA GLU A 108 -13.18 5.08 -3.21
C GLU A 108 -11.73 4.59 -3.12
N LEU A 109 -10.83 5.36 -2.49
CA LEU A 109 -9.44 4.92 -2.27
C LEU A 109 -9.35 3.63 -1.43
N HIS A 110 -10.17 3.50 -0.38
CA HIS A 110 -10.30 2.26 0.39
C HIS A 110 -10.74 1.08 -0.49
N THR A 111 -11.69 1.31 -1.40
CA THR A 111 -12.17 0.27 -2.33
C THR A 111 -11.06 -0.16 -3.29
N LEU A 112 -10.32 0.79 -3.86
CA LEU A 112 -9.19 0.52 -4.75
C LEU A 112 -8.06 -0.26 -4.05
N ALA A 113 -7.75 0.08 -2.78
CA ALA A 113 -6.79 -0.66 -1.97
C ALA A 113 -7.27 -2.11 -1.74
N THR A 114 -8.56 -2.30 -1.47
CA THR A 114 -9.15 -3.64 -1.26
C THR A 114 -9.06 -4.49 -2.52
N GLU A 115 -9.35 -3.92 -3.68
CA GLU A 115 -9.21 -4.60 -4.97
C GLU A 115 -7.74 -4.93 -5.28
N SER A 116 -6.80 -4.06 -4.89
CA SER A 116 -5.37 -4.32 -5.04
C SER A 116 -4.91 -5.48 -4.15
N ALA A 117 -5.32 -5.50 -2.88
CA ALA A 117 -5.01 -6.60 -1.97
C ALA A 117 -5.52 -7.95 -2.49
N ARG A 118 -6.77 -7.98 -2.99
CA ARG A 118 -7.35 -9.19 -3.61
C ARG A 118 -6.58 -9.64 -4.85
N ARG A 119 -6.13 -8.70 -5.69
CA ARG A 119 -5.29 -9.02 -6.87
C ARG A 119 -3.95 -9.65 -6.50
N TRP A 120 -3.44 -9.36 -5.30
CA TRP A 120 -2.21 -9.97 -4.78
C TRP A 120 -2.44 -11.24 -3.97
N GLY A 121 -3.68 -11.72 -3.89
CA GLY A 121 -4.01 -13.00 -3.28
C GLY A 121 -4.55 -12.92 -1.86
N LEU A 122 -4.91 -11.72 -1.39
CA LEU A 122 -5.63 -11.59 -0.12
C LEU A 122 -6.99 -12.32 -0.24
N GLY A 123 -7.15 -13.36 0.58
CA GLY A 123 -8.41 -14.08 0.70
C GLY A 123 -9.51 -13.20 1.31
N PRO A 124 -10.80 -13.55 1.12
CA PRO A 124 -11.87 -12.90 1.84
C PRO A 124 -11.69 -13.12 3.34
N THR A 125 -11.55 -12.03 4.10
CA THR A 125 -11.64 -12.10 5.56
C THR A 125 -13.09 -12.37 5.95
N ALA A 126 -13.31 -13.31 6.86
CA ALA A 126 -14.63 -13.54 7.43
C ALA A 126 -15.16 -12.23 8.04
N PHE A 127 -16.46 -11.98 7.86
CA PHE A 127 -17.09 -10.86 8.54
C PHE A 127 -17.02 -11.13 10.05
N PRO A 128 -16.68 -10.14 10.89
CA PRO A 128 -16.62 -10.36 12.33
C PRO A 128 -17.90 -11.00 12.88
N GLY A 129 -17.77 -12.17 13.50
CA GLY A 129 -18.89 -12.96 14.04
C GLY A 129 -19.52 -13.98 13.09
N LEU A 130 -18.88 -14.29 11.95
CA LEU A 130 -19.26 -15.36 11.02
C LEU A 130 -18.10 -16.35 10.78
N ASP A 131 -17.53 -16.85 11.87
CA ASP A 131 -16.59 -17.98 11.92
C ASP A 131 -17.30 -19.34 12.05
#